data_AF-A0A180ESU8-F1
#
_entry.id   AF-A0A180ESU8-F1
#
_cell.length_a   1.000
_cell.length_b   1.000
_cell.length_c   1.000
_cell.angle_alpha   90.00
_cell.angle_beta   90.00
_cell.angle_gamma   90.00
#
_symmetry.space_group_name_H-M   'P 1'
#
loop_
_entity.id
_entity.type
_entity.pdbx_description
1 polymer ?
#
loop_
_entity_poly.entity_id
_entity_poly.type
_entity_poly.pdbx_seq_one_letter_code
_entity_poly.pdbx_strand_id
1 'polypeptide(L)'
;MLIRYFVKSELADLKQIEPRLLEFFHDAGLPIYTIDYEKDEDRQELELFKQKQFDEIQQRRKAFDAEAHQIKLVAADNVIPKAAVDINDLQVEMRNVVLQGEIFKIDIRDLKDNKRLYLYSISDYTSAITIKAFESVKQPGAPKHWSDRNLPNFYLRHFKVGM
;
A
#
# COMPACT_ATOMS: atom_id res chain seq x y z
N MET A 1 18.64 -21.60 -34.59
CA MET A 1 18.98 -21.41 -33.17
C MET A 1 17.95 -20.46 -32.59
N LEU A 2 17.02 -20.98 -31.78
CA LEU A 2 15.95 -20.20 -31.17
C LEU A 2 16.33 -20.02 -29.70
N ILE A 3 17.02 -18.93 -29.37
CA ILE A 3 17.41 -18.66 -27.98
C ILE A 3 16.16 -18.14 -27.27
N ARG A 4 15.67 -18.92 -26.31
CA ARG A 4 14.57 -18.51 -25.42
C ARG A 4 15.12 -18.38 -24.01
N TYR A 5 14.80 -17.24 -23.39
CA TYR A 5 15.20 -16.91 -22.04
C TYR A 5 14.13 -17.42 -21.04
N PHE A 6 14.58 -18.02 -19.93
CA PHE A 6 13.71 -18.63 -18.93
C PHE A 6 13.98 -18.06 -17.53
N VAL A 7 12.92 -17.81 -16.76
CA VAL A 7 13.04 -17.53 -15.31
C VAL A 7 13.25 -18.82 -14.51
N LYS A 8 13.60 -18.72 -13.21
CA LYS A 8 14.03 -19.89 -12.41
C LYS A 8 12.95 -20.98 -12.29
N SER A 9 11.69 -20.58 -12.16
CA SER A 9 10.54 -21.51 -12.12
C SER A 9 10.35 -22.21 -13.46
N GLU A 10 10.33 -21.44 -14.56
CA GLU A 10 10.21 -21.98 -15.92
C GLU A 10 11.37 -22.91 -16.27
N LEU A 11 12.59 -22.63 -15.76
CA LEU A 11 13.74 -23.50 -15.94
C LEU A 11 13.60 -24.82 -15.17
N ALA A 12 13.01 -24.78 -13.97
CA ALA A 12 12.72 -26.00 -13.22
C ALA A 12 11.66 -26.86 -13.95
N ASP A 13 10.62 -26.22 -14.48
CA ASP A 13 9.59 -26.88 -15.27
C ASP A 13 10.17 -27.47 -16.57
N LEU A 14 11.03 -26.71 -17.27
CA LEU A 14 11.72 -27.16 -18.47
C LEU A 14 12.59 -28.39 -18.18
N LYS A 15 13.38 -28.37 -17.09
CA LYS A 15 14.20 -29.52 -16.67
C LYS A 15 13.37 -30.76 -16.33
N GLN A 16 12.16 -30.58 -15.83
CA GLN A 16 11.25 -31.70 -15.54
C GLN A 16 10.68 -32.33 -16.82
N ILE A 17 10.46 -31.51 -17.86
CA ILE A 17 9.83 -31.94 -19.13
C ILE A 17 10.88 -32.32 -20.19
N GLU A 18 12.12 -31.86 -20.05
CA GLU A 18 13.24 -32.07 -20.98
C GLU A 18 13.41 -33.52 -21.43
N PRO A 19 13.36 -34.56 -20.56
CA PRO A 19 13.49 -35.94 -21.01
C PRO A 19 12.39 -36.36 -21.99
N ARG A 20 11.15 -35.95 -21.73
CA ARG A 20 9.99 -36.24 -22.59
C ARG A 20 10.03 -35.46 -23.89
N LEU A 21 10.56 -34.23 -23.86
CA LEU A 21 10.78 -33.41 -25.05
C LEU A 21 11.82 -34.06 -25.98
N LEU A 22 12.92 -34.55 -25.42
CA LEU A 22 13.96 -35.25 -26.19
C LEU A 22 13.45 -36.55 -26.80
N GLU A 23 12.69 -37.36 -26.04
CA GLU A 23 12.00 -38.55 -26.56
C GLU A 23 11.06 -38.20 -27.72
N PHE A 24 10.24 -37.16 -27.55
CA PHE A 24 9.33 -36.69 -28.60
C PHE A 24 10.08 -36.28 -29.89
N PHE A 25 11.19 -35.55 -29.77
CA PHE A 25 11.98 -35.15 -30.94
C PHE A 25 12.62 -36.34 -31.64
N HIS A 26 13.13 -37.31 -30.86
CA HIS A 26 13.66 -38.56 -31.39
C HIS A 26 12.59 -39.33 -32.18
N ASP A 27 11.39 -39.50 -31.61
CA ASP A 27 10.28 -40.20 -32.25
C ASP A 27 9.76 -39.48 -33.50
N ALA A 28 9.86 -38.15 -33.52
CA ALA A 28 9.56 -37.32 -34.69
C ALA A 28 10.67 -37.36 -35.78
N GLY A 29 11.77 -38.09 -35.56
CA GLY A 29 12.90 -38.19 -36.48
C GLY A 29 13.78 -36.93 -36.52
N LEU A 30 13.67 -36.07 -35.50
CA LEU A 30 14.46 -34.84 -35.38
C LEU A 30 15.72 -35.13 -34.56
N PRO A 31 16.94 -34.86 -35.10
CA PRO A 31 18.20 -35.14 -34.42
C PRO A 31 18.54 -34.06 -33.39
N ILE A 32 17.65 -33.84 -32.42
CA ILE A 32 17.83 -32.88 -31.33
C ILE A 32 18.26 -33.64 -30.08
N TYR A 33 19.49 -33.40 -29.64
CA TYR A 33 20.10 -34.12 -28.52
C TYR A 33 20.32 -33.24 -27.28
N THR A 34 20.24 -31.92 -27.43
CA THR A 34 20.45 -30.95 -26.36
C THR A 34 19.48 -29.77 -26.53
N ILE A 35 19.03 -29.22 -25.41
CA ILE A 35 18.27 -27.98 -25.36
C ILE A 35 19.15 -26.94 -24.67
N ASP A 36 19.66 -25.98 -25.45
CA ASP A 36 20.41 -24.86 -24.90
C ASP A 36 19.44 -23.83 -24.33
N TYR A 37 19.68 -23.43 -23.08
CA TYR A 37 18.96 -22.35 -22.43
C TYR A 37 19.95 -21.41 -21.74
N GLU A 38 19.62 -20.14 -21.75
CA GLU A 38 20.36 -19.11 -21.02
C GLU A 38 19.47 -18.56 -19.92
N LYS A 39 20.09 -18.36 -18.75
CA LYS A 39 19.43 -17.82 -17.58
C LYS A 39 19.36 -16.29 -17.75
N ASP A 40 18.14 -15.75 -17.73
CA ASP A 40 17.95 -14.31 -17.69
C ASP A 40 18.12 -13.80 -16.25
N GLU A 41 19.32 -13.33 -15.94
CA GLU A 41 19.67 -12.87 -14.59
C GLU A 41 18.90 -11.61 -14.19
N ASP A 42 18.74 -10.67 -15.13
CA ASP A 42 18.02 -9.41 -14.93
C ASP A 42 16.55 -9.65 -14.58
N ARG A 43 15.87 -10.56 -15.31
CA ARG A 43 14.48 -10.93 -14.99
C ARG A 43 14.37 -11.59 -13.63
N GLN A 44 15.32 -12.45 -13.26
CA GLN A 44 15.30 -13.11 -11.95
C GLN A 44 15.54 -12.14 -10.80
N GLU A 45 16.46 -11.19 -10.98
CA GLU A 45 16.70 -10.13 -10.00
C GLU A 45 15.44 -9.27 -9.82
N LEU A 46 14.78 -8.91 -10.93
CA LEU A 46 13.53 -8.15 -10.90
C LEU A 46 12.40 -8.89 -10.17
N GLU A 47 12.23 -10.19 -10.40
CA GLU A 47 11.25 -11.02 -9.70
C GLU A 47 11.56 -11.12 -8.20
N LEU A 48 12.83 -11.34 -7.85
CA LEU A 48 13.26 -11.38 -6.46
C LEU A 48 13.04 -10.04 -5.76
N PHE A 49 13.31 -8.94 -6.46
CA PHE A 49 13.05 -7.59 -5.96
C PHE A 49 11.56 -7.36 -5.71
N LYS A 50 10.70 -7.73 -6.67
CA LYS A 50 9.24 -7.65 -6.52
C LYS A 50 8.73 -8.51 -5.36
N GLN A 51 9.22 -9.73 -5.22
CA GLN A 51 8.84 -10.63 -4.14
C GLN A 51 9.25 -10.04 -2.77
N LYS A 52 10.48 -9.55 -2.64
CA LYS A 52 10.96 -8.90 -1.40
C LYS A 52 10.12 -7.68 -1.03
N GLN A 53 9.81 -6.83 -2.01
CA GLN A 53 8.95 -5.65 -1.79
C GLN A 53 7.54 -6.06 -1.38
N PHE A 54 6.97 -7.08 -2.02
CA PHE A 54 5.67 -7.62 -1.66
C PHE A 54 5.66 -8.18 -0.23
N ASP A 55 6.65 -8.99 0.13
CA ASP A 55 6.78 -9.57 1.46
C ASP A 55 6.97 -8.49 2.54
N GLU A 56 7.74 -7.43 2.24
CA GLU A 56 7.91 -6.28 3.12
C GLU A 56 6.57 -5.57 3.38
N ILE A 57 5.79 -5.30 2.34
CA ILE A 57 4.46 -4.68 2.46
C ILE A 57 3.53 -5.58 3.28
N GLN A 58 3.53 -6.89 3.05
CA GLN A 58 2.71 -7.84 3.80
C GLN A 58 3.10 -7.91 5.28
N GLN A 59 4.41 -7.87 5.59
CA GLN A 59 4.88 -7.82 6.97
C GLN A 59 4.48 -6.52 7.67
N ARG A 60 4.63 -5.37 6.99
CA ARG A 60 4.19 -4.07 7.51
C ARG A 60 2.69 -4.04 7.76
N ARG A 61 1.88 -4.57 6.84
CA ARG A 61 0.42 -4.69 7.02
C ARG A 61 0.06 -5.52 8.25
N LYS A 62 0.67 -6.71 8.41
CA LYS A 62 0.42 -7.55 9.59
C LYS A 62 0.81 -6.86 10.91
N ALA A 63 1.94 -6.17 10.94
CA ALA A 63 2.37 -5.40 12.10
C ALA A 63 1.40 -4.24 12.39
N PHE A 64 0.97 -3.53 11.35
CA PHE A 64 0.00 -2.44 11.42
C PHE A 64 -1.37 -2.93 11.93
N ASP A 65 -1.89 -4.04 11.41
CA ASP A 65 -3.15 -4.64 11.86
C ASP A 65 -3.06 -5.07 13.34
N ALA A 66 -1.92 -5.63 13.76
CA ALA A 66 -1.69 -6.01 15.16
C ALA A 66 -1.62 -4.80 16.09
N GLU A 67 -1.00 -3.70 15.67
CA GLU A 67 -0.95 -2.44 16.41
C GLU A 67 -2.33 -1.78 16.46
N ALA A 68 -3.07 -1.76 15.34
CA ALA A 68 -4.44 -1.25 15.25
C ALA A 68 -5.38 -1.90 16.29
N HIS A 69 -5.28 -3.22 16.47
CA HIS A 69 -6.05 -3.95 17.46
C HIS A 69 -5.65 -3.61 18.92
N GLN A 70 -4.41 -3.15 19.14
CA GLN A 70 -3.95 -2.67 20.45
C GLN A 70 -4.30 -1.22 20.73
N ILE A 71 -4.52 -0.39 19.69
CA ILE A 71 -5.09 0.97 19.82
C ILE A 71 -6.60 0.85 20.11
N LYS A 72 -6.94 0.21 21.24
CA LYS A 72 -8.18 0.51 21.97
C LYS A 72 -8.01 1.91 22.57
N LEU A 73 -8.39 2.93 21.79
CA LEU A 73 -8.91 4.21 22.27
C LEU A 73 -8.07 4.89 23.36
N VAL A 74 -6.84 5.31 23.04
CA VAL A 74 -6.13 6.29 23.89
C VAL A 74 -6.61 7.70 23.54
N ALA A 75 -7.77 8.07 24.06
CA ALA A 75 -8.12 9.42 24.50
C ALA A 75 -9.47 9.32 25.24
N ALA A 76 -9.45 9.56 26.55
CA ALA A 76 -10.60 9.45 27.45
C ALA A 76 -11.83 10.32 27.06
N ASP A 77 -11.70 11.20 26.05
CA ASP A 77 -12.73 12.19 25.70
C ASP A 77 -13.29 12.07 24.28
N ASN A 78 -12.81 11.13 23.44
CA ASN A 78 -13.22 11.02 22.03
C ASN A 78 -13.17 9.57 21.51
N VAL A 79 -14.11 8.74 21.96
CA VAL A 79 -14.31 7.40 21.38
C VAL A 79 -14.87 7.54 19.97
N ILE A 80 -14.15 7.04 18.96
CA ILE A 80 -14.71 6.83 17.63
C ILE A 80 -15.37 5.44 17.66
N PRO A 81 -16.70 5.33 17.70
CA PRO A 81 -17.38 4.06 17.90
C PRO A 81 -17.41 3.18 16.64
N LYS A 82 -16.90 3.68 15.51
CA LYS A 82 -16.99 3.05 14.19
C LYS A 82 -15.65 2.44 13.81
N ALA A 83 -15.67 1.20 13.34
CA ALA A 83 -14.49 0.51 12.83
C ALA A 83 -13.90 1.26 11.62
N ALA A 84 -12.58 1.22 11.50
CA ALA A 84 -11.89 1.71 10.32
C ALA A 84 -12.23 0.82 9.11
N VAL A 85 -12.34 1.44 7.93
CA VAL A 85 -12.51 0.77 6.64
C VAL A 85 -11.16 0.74 5.94
N ASP A 86 -10.84 -0.36 5.26
CA ASP A 86 -9.64 -0.45 4.42
C ASP A 86 -9.74 0.57 3.28
N ILE A 87 -8.62 1.24 2.97
CA ILE A 87 -8.56 2.29 1.95
C ILE A 87 -8.91 1.71 0.58
N ASN A 88 -8.52 0.45 0.31
CA ASN A 88 -8.86 -0.22 -0.94
C ASN A 88 -10.36 -0.48 -1.13
N ASP A 89 -11.14 -0.50 -0.05
CA ASP A 89 -12.59 -0.74 -0.07
C ASP A 89 -13.41 0.56 -0.12
N LEU A 90 -12.76 1.72 -0.20
CA LEU A 90 -13.43 3.00 -0.30
C LEU A 90 -14.16 3.17 -1.65
N GLN A 91 -15.44 3.56 -1.57
CA GLN A 91 -16.26 3.91 -2.72
C GLN A 91 -16.61 5.40 -2.72
N VAL A 92 -16.88 5.95 -3.92
CA VAL A 92 -17.12 7.39 -4.12
C VAL A 92 -18.36 7.87 -3.38
N GLU A 93 -19.40 7.03 -3.26
CA GLU A 93 -20.65 7.39 -2.60
C GLU A 93 -20.56 7.35 -1.07
N MET A 94 -19.48 6.77 -0.50
CA MET A 94 -19.34 6.63 0.94
C MET A 94 -19.23 7.99 1.62
N ARG A 95 -20.00 8.16 2.70
CA ARG A 95 -19.96 9.33 3.58
C ARG A 95 -19.67 8.86 5.01
N ASN A 96 -19.04 9.73 5.80
CA ASN A 96 -18.80 9.48 7.23
C ASN A 96 -18.03 8.19 7.51
N VAL A 97 -16.87 8.04 6.86
CA VAL A 97 -15.96 6.89 7.01
C VAL A 97 -14.87 7.18 8.04
N VAL A 98 -14.41 6.12 8.70
CA VAL A 98 -13.25 6.14 9.57
C VAL A 98 -12.15 5.39 8.85
N LEU A 99 -10.97 5.99 8.77
CA LEU A 99 -9.80 5.40 8.13
C LEU A 99 -8.66 5.35 9.14
N GLN A 100 -7.80 4.37 8.96
CA GLN A 100 -6.56 4.23 9.70
C GLN A 100 -5.44 3.95 8.69
N GLY A 101 -4.25 4.49 8.94
CA GLY A 101 -3.10 4.29 8.07
C GLY A 101 -1.90 5.12 8.52
N GLU A 102 -0.75 4.85 7.92
CA GLU A 102 0.47 5.61 8.09
C GLU A 102 0.46 6.85 7.18
N ILE A 103 0.72 8.02 7.76
CA ILE A 103 0.94 9.25 6.99
C ILE A 103 2.38 9.26 6.51
N PHE A 104 2.57 9.20 5.19
CA PHE A 104 3.90 9.25 4.58
C PHE A 104 4.22 10.61 3.95
N LYS A 105 3.21 11.50 3.82
CA LYS A 105 3.40 12.86 3.30
C LYS A 105 2.41 13.85 3.90
N ILE A 106 2.90 15.05 4.22
CA ILE A 106 2.09 16.19 4.65
C ILE A 106 2.49 17.40 3.82
N ASP A 107 1.55 17.98 3.06
CA ASP A 107 1.72 19.29 2.43
C ASP A 107 0.76 20.30 3.07
N ILE A 108 1.25 21.50 3.38
CA ILE A 108 0.46 22.60 3.96
C ILE A 108 0.45 23.76 2.97
N ARG A 109 -0.73 24.31 2.70
CA ARG A 109 -0.89 25.48 1.83
C ARG A 109 -1.71 26.55 2.54
N ASP A 110 -1.18 27.76 2.62
CA ASP A 110 -1.95 28.92 3.05
C ASP A 110 -2.91 29.33 1.91
N LEU A 111 -4.17 29.55 2.27
CA LEU A 111 -5.22 30.02 1.40
C LEU A 111 -5.56 31.49 1.73
N LYS A 112 -6.34 32.12 0.85
CA LYS A 112 -6.93 33.44 1.14
C LYS A 112 -7.85 33.34 2.37
N ASP A 113 -8.04 34.46 3.07
CA ASP A 113 -8.92 34.59 4.23
C ASP A 113 -8.47 33.82 5.50
N ASN A 114 -7.16 33.78 5.79
CA ASN A 114 -6.61 33.11 6.97
C ASN A 114 -7.06 31.64 7.07
N LYS A 115 -7.06 30.92 5.96
CA LYS A 115 -7.34 29.48 5.93
C LYS A 115 -6.09 28.69 5.56
N ARG A 116 -5.99 27.48 6.06
CA ARG A 116 -4.93 26.53 5.70
C ARG A 116 -5.53 25.26 5.13
N LEU A 117 -4.96 24.78 4.03
CA LEU A 117 -5.26 23.49 3.46
C LEU A 117 -4.12 22.53 3.84
N TYR A 118 -4.48 21.48 4.56
CA TYR A 118 -3.61 20.35 4.84
C TYR A 118 -3.93 19.22 3.86
N LEU A 119 -2.89 18.63 3.29
CA LEU A 119 -2.94 17.49 2.40
C LEU A 119 -2.15 16.36 3.05
N TYR A 120 -2.85 15.35 3.57
CA TYR A 120 -2.26 14.16 4.16
C TYR A 120 -2.30 13.03 3.15
N SER A 121 -1.15 12.49 2.75
CA SER A 121 -1.13 11.22 2.04
C SER A 121 -0.96 10.10 3.05
N ILE A 122 -1.95 9.21 3.08
CA ILE A 122 -2.06 8.11 4.03
C ILE A 122 -2.12 6.78 3.27
N SER A 123 -1.51 5.74 3.85
CA SER A 123 -1.54 4.37 3.35
C SER A 123 -1.82 3.39 4.49
N ASP A 124 -2.70 2.43 4.26
CA ASP A 124 -2.95 1.27 5.14
C ASP A 124 -2.21 0.02 4.63
N TYR A 125 -1.28 0.20 3.68
CA TYR A 125 -0.57 -0.84 2.94
C TYR A 125 -1.45 -1.71 2.02
N THR A 126 -2.77 -1.47 1.96
CA THR A 126 -3.65 -2.03 0.92
C THR A 126 -3.79 -1.05 -0.24
N SER A 127 -3.88 0.26 0.06
CA SER A 127 -3.96 1.34 -0.90
C SER A 127 -3.50 2.66 -0.27
N ALA A 128 -3.45 3.73 -1.05
CA ALA A 128 -3.09 5.06 -0.58
C ALA A 128 -4.11 6.10 -1.05
N ILE A 129 -4.41 7.06 -0.17
CA ILE A 129 -5.33 8.18 -0.46
C ILE A 129 -4.77 9.50 0.07
N THR A 130 -5.17 10.60 -0.55
CA THR A 130 -4.86 11.95 -0.06
C THR A 130 -6.09 12.62 0.55
N ILE A 131 -5.95 13.09 1.78
CA ILE A 131 -7.02 13.72 2.55
C ILE A 131 -6.78 15.22 2.61
N LYS A 132 -7.82 15.98 2.24
CA LYS A 132 -7.85 17.44 2.27
C LYS A 132 -8.57 17.91 3.52
N ALA A 133 -7.86 18.57 4.42
CA ALA A 133 -8.44 19.19 5.61
C ALA A 133 -8.28 20.71 5.55
N PHE A 134 -9.36 21.44 5.83
CA PHE A 134 -9.37 22.91 5.83
C PHE A 134 -9.42 23.41 7.27
N GLU A 135 -8.40 24.14 7.69
CA GLU A 135 -8.34 24.82 8.98
C GLU A 135 -8.65 26.30 8.79
N SER A 136 -9.56 26.85 9.62
CA SER A 136 -9.75 28.30 9.72
C SER A 136 -8.83 28.83 10.80
N VAL A 137 -7.82 29.62 10.41
CA VAL A 137 -6.90 30.26 11.34
C VAL A 137 -7.65 31.41 12.01
N LYS A 138 -8.03 31.23 13.28
CA LYS A 138 -8.62 32.31 14.07
C LYS A 138 -7.58 33.38 14.37
N GLN A 139 -8.01 34.65 14.36
CA GLN A 139 -7.17 35.76 14.81
C GLN A 139 -6.78 35.57 16.29
N PRO A 140 -5.57 35.97 16.71
CA PRO A 140 -5.16 35.91 18.11
C PRO A 140 -6.14 36.70 18.98
N GLY A 141 -6.89 36.04 19.88
CA GLY A 141 -7.84 36.67 20.81
C GLY A 141 -9.32 36.31 20.63
N ALA A 142 -9.69 35.47 19.65
CA ALA A 142 -11.08 35.01 19.51
C ALA A 142 -11.52 34.08 20.67
N PRO A 143 -12.79 34.18 21.13
CA PRO A 143 -13.30 33.38 22.24
C PRO A 143 -13.31 31.88 21.92
N LYS A 144 -12.86 31.07 22.89
CA LYS A 144 -12.82 29.59 22.83
C LYS A 144 -14.25 29.03 22.73
N HIS A 145 -14.62 28.54 21.56
CA HIS A 145 -15.85 27.80 21.28
C HIS A 145 -15.61 26.29 21.40
N TRP A 146 -16.65 25.45 21.57
CA TRP A 146 -16.48 23.99 21.70
C TRP A 146 -15.89 23.31 20.45
N SER A 147 -16.02 23.97 19.30
CA SER A 147 -15.36 23.64 18.03
C SER A 147 -13.87 24.01 17.98
N ASP A 148 -13.35 24.68 19.03
CA ASP A 148 -11.96 25.12 19.15
C ASP A 148 -11.09 24.09 19.86
N ARG A 149 -11.52 22.82 19.84
CA ARG A 149 -10.56 21.74 19.82
C ARG A 149 -9.82 21.88 18.49
N ASN A 150 -8.81 22.77 18.50
CA ASN A 150 -7.63 22.68 17.66
C ASN A 150 -7.37 21.21 17.43
N LEU A 151 -7.00 20.81 16.23
CA LEU A 151 -6.28 19.56 16.08
C LEU A 151 -4.88 19.87 16.62
N PRO A 152 -4.50 19.65 17.91
CA PRO A 152 -3.10 19.68 18.24
C PRO A 152 -2.44 18.66 17.33
N ASN A 153 -1.18 18.91 16.95
CA ASN A 153 -0.40 18.07 16.05
C ASN A 153 -0.45 16.56 16.37
N PHE A 154 -0.89 16.18 17.58
CA PHE A 154 -1.20 14.81 18.01
C PHE A 154 -2.50 14.17 17.48
N TYR A 155 -3.52 14.92 17.03
CA TYR A 155 -4.76 14.37 16.44
C TYR A 155 -4.57 13.88 15.00
N LEU A 156 -3.42 14.15 14.39
CA LEU A 156 -3.13 13.75 13.02
C LEU A 156 -2.96 12.24 12.84
N ARG A 157 -2.97 11.45 13.92
CA ARG A 157 -2.99 9.99 13.83
C ARG A 157 -4.37 9.41 13.50
N HIS A 158 -5.47 10.14 13.78
CA HIS A 158 -6.83 9.63 13.56
C HIS A 158 -7.79 10.79 13.25
N PHE A 159 -8.33 10.84 12.03
CA PHE A 159 -9.38 11.80 11.64
C PHE A 159 -10.71 11.08 11.39
N LYS A 160 -11.78 11.60 12.00
CA LYS A 160 -13.15 11.29 11.62
C LYS A 160 -13.54 12.27 10.52
N VAL A 161 -13.68 11.79 9.28
CA VAL A 161 -14.18 12.61 8.19
C VAL A 161 -15.70 12.52 8.22
N GLY A 162 -16.36 13.60 8.63
CA GLY A 162 -17.81 13.72 8.49
C GLY A 162 -18.29 15.17 8.56
N MET A 163 -19.30 15.47 7.75
CA MET A 163 -20.23 16.56 7.99
C MET A 163 -21.36 16.06 8.89
#